data_AF-A0AAV9Q9D7-F1
#
_entry.id   AF-A0AAV9Q9D7-F1
#
_cell.length_a   1.000
_cell.length_b   1.000
_cell.length_c   1.000
_cell.angle_alpha   90.00
_cell.angle_beta   90.00
_cell.angle_gamma   90.00
#
_symmetry.space_group_name_H-M   'P 1'
#
loop_
_entity.id
_entity.type
_entity.pdbx_description
1 polymer ?
#
loop_
_entity_poly.entity_id
_entity_poly.type
_entity_poly.pdbx_seq_one_letter_code
_entity_poly.pdbx_strand_id
1 'polypeptide(L)'
;MGEAEPTPLSQQDRLAIVKGQYPGLDPEWVRLWNDHGSGMVRSDEVSPQEYRLDPAKYTLTYPLYGGPEVFHVEDREIPVSRPGGEITVRIYSPEGTGPFPVHFNFHGGKDALSPAPVDSIPSL
;
A
#
# COMPACT_ATOMS: atom_id res chain seq x y z
N MET A 1 -36.42 18.08 -22.35
CA MET A 1 -35.27 17.76 -21.48
C MET A 1 -34.83 16.37 -21.87
N GLY A 2 -33.71 16.23 -22.57
CA GLY A 2 -33.08 14.93 -22.81
C GLY A 2 -31.92 14.83 -21.83
N GLU A 3 -31.99 13.90 -20.90
CA GLU A 3 -30.81 13.52 -20.12
C GLU A 3 -29.81 12.91 -21.11
N ALA A 4 -28.62 13.48 -21.20
CA ALA A 4 -27.56 12.93 -22.03
C ALA A 4 -27.14 11.59 -21.44
N GLU A 5 -27.19 10.54 -22.26
CA GLU A 5 -26.60 9.23 -21.94
C GLU A 5 -25.15 9.44 -21.47
N PRO A 6 -24.75 8.88 -20.32
CA PRO A 6 -23.40 9.07 -19.82
C PRO A 6 -22.41 8.48 -20.84
N THR A 7 -21.45 9.31 -21.26
CA THR A 7 -20.38 8.88 -22.17
C THR A 7 -19.71 7.62 -21.60
N PRO A 8 -19.53 6.54 -22.38
CA PRO A 8 -18.89 5.33 -21.89
C PRO A 8 -17.51 5.67 -21.35
N LEU A 9 -17.23 5.31 -20.09
CA LEU A 9 -15.90 5.43 -19.53
C LEU A 9 -14.94 4.63 -20.41
N SER A 10 -13.83 5.24 -20.80
CA SER A 10 -12.77 4.55 -21.54
C SER A 10 -12.26 3.36 -20.70
N GLN A 11 -11.69 2.33 -21.33
CA GLN A 11 -11.02 1.25 -20.57
C GLN A 11 -9.97 1.78 -19.58
N GLN A 12 -9.45 2.98 -19.84
CA GLN A 12 -8.47 3.68 -19.03
C GLN A 12 -9.05 4.28 -17.74
N ASP A 13 -10.38 4.36 -17.59
CA ASP A 13 -11.07 4.98 -16.45
C ASP A 13 -12.19 4.10 -15.85
N ARG A 14 -12.12 2.77 -16.06
CA ARG A 14 -13.14 1.81 -15.61
C ARG A 14 -13.50 1.97 -14.13
N LEU A 15 -12.53 2.33 -13.29
CA LEU A 15 -12.68 2.47 -11.84
C LEU A 15 -12.83 3.93 -11.39
N ALA A 16 -12.99 4.89 -12.31
CA ALA A 16 -13.15 6.28 -11.95
C ALA A 16 -14.34 6.48 -10.99
N ILE A 17 -14.11 7.25 -9.93
CA ILE A 17 -15.14 7.69 -9.01
C ILE A 17 -15.88 8.86 -9.65
N VAL A 18 -17.15 8.64 -9.98
CA VAL A 18 -18.02 9.66 -10.56
C VAL A 18 -18.57 10.57 -9.46
N LYS A 19 -18.73 11.86 -9.76
CA LYS A 19 -19.29 12.84 -8.84
C LYS A 19 -20.63 12.35 -8.25
N GLY A 20 -20.71 12.32 -6.92
CA GLY A 20 -21.92 11.93 -6.19
C GLY A 20 -22.09 10.41 -5.98
N GLN A 21 -21.22 9.57 -6.54
CA GLN A 21 -21.24 8.12 -6.31
C GLN A 21 -20.98 7.77 -4.84
N TYR A 22 -20.05 8.49 -4.21
CA TYR A 22 -19.71 8.35 -2.79
C TYR A 22 -19.83 9.71 -2.09
N PRO A 23 -21.03 10.10 -1.64
CA PRO A 23 -21.21 11.37 -0.94
C PRO A 23 -20.45 11.37 0.39
N GLY A 24 -19.70 12.44 0.65
CA GLY A 24 -18.88 12.59 1.86
C GLY A 24 -17.46 12.03 1.76
N LEU A 25 -17.08 11.47 0.62
CA LEU A 25 -15.70 11.08 0.36
C LEU A 25 -14.82 12.34 0.20
N ASP A 26 -13.61 12.30 0.76
CA ASP A 26 -12.67 13.41 0.67
C ASP A 26 -12.39 13.77 -0.80
N PRO A 27 -12.59 15.03 -1.23
CA PRO A 27 -12.34 15.45 -2.60
C PRO A 27 -10.89 15.21 -3.06
N GLU A 28 -9.91 15.31 -2.15
CA GLU A 28 -8.51 15.02 -2.47
C GLU A 28 -8.30 13.54 -2.75
N TRP A 29 -8.94 12.66 -1.97
CA TRP A 29 -8.90 11.22 -2.22
C TRP A 29 -9.53 10.86 -3.57
N VAL A 30 -10.69 11.46 -3.91
CA VAL A 30 -11.33 11.27 -5.22
C VAL A 30 -10.39 11.68 -6.35
N ARG A 31 -9.70 12.81 -6.21
CA ARG A 31 -8.72 13.28 -7.19
C ARG A 31 -7.57 12.28 -7.33
N LEU A 32 -6.91 11.90 -6.24
CA LEU A 32 -5.77 10.96 -6.27
C LEU A 32 -6.16 9.61 -6.87
N TRP A 33 -7.31 9.06 -6.50
CA TRP A 33 -7.81 7.82 -7.07
C TRP A 33 -8.06 7.94 -8.57
N ASN A 34 -8.70 9.02 -9.02
CA ASN A 34 -8.97 9.20 -10.45
C ASN A 34 -7.70 9.47 -11.25
N ASP A 35 -6.73 10.21 -10.70
CA ASP A 35 -5.48 10.54 -11.38
C ASP A 35 -4.55 9.32 -11.55
N HIS A 36 -4.59 8.37 -10.61
CA HIS A 36 -3.59 7.31 -10.53
C HIS A 36 -4.16 5.88 -10.50
N GLY A 37 -5.43 5.71 -10.16
CA GLY A 37 -6.06 4.41 -9.92
C GLY A 37 -7.25 4.07 -10.81
N SER A 38 -7.85 5.03 -11.52
CA SER A 38 -9.04 4.81 -12.36
C SER A 38 -8.87 3.69 -13.40
N GLY A 39 -7.63 3.50 -13.88
CA GLY A 39 -7.27 2.52 -14.91
C GLY A 39 -6.61 1.24 -14.40
N MET A 40 -6.46 1.02 -13.10
CA MET A 40 -5.69 -0.12 -12.62
C MET A 40 -6.39 -1.47 -12.85
N VAL A 41 -5.58 -2.51 -13.04
CA VAL A 41 -6.03 -3.90 -12.89
C VAL A 41 -5.97 -4.26 -11.42
N ARG A 42 -7.09 -4.72 -10.85
CA ARG A 42 -7.14 -5.05 -9.43
C ARG A 42 -6.55 -6.43 -9.17
N SER A 43 -6.03 -6.66 -7.96
CA SER A 43 -5.38 -7.94 -7.63
C SER A 43 -6.33 -9.15 -7.65
N ASP A 44 -7.64 -8.94 -7.56
CA ASP A 44 -8.69 -9.97 -7.67
C ASP A 44 -9.04 -10.31 -9.12
N GLU A 45 -8.55 -9.54 -10.09
CA GLU A 45 -8.80 -9.75 -11.52
C GLU A 45 -7.73 -10.62 -12.19
N VAL A 46 -6.68 -10.99 -11.44
CA VAL A 46 -5.56 -11.81 -11.92
C VAL A 46 -5.44 -13.10 -11.14
N SER A 47 -4.82 -14.11 -11.76
CA SER A 47 -4.54 -15.37 -11.06
C SER A 47 -3.52 -15.17 -9.93
N PRO A 48 -3.56 -16.01 -8.88
CA PRO A 48 -2.52 -15.98 -7.83
C PRO A 48 -1.11 -16.20 -8.37
N GLN A 49 -0.94 -16.94 -9.47
CA GLN A 49 0.36 -17.16 -10.11
C GLN A 49 0.86 -15.87 -10.77
N GLU A 50 0.00 -15.18 -11.52
CA GLU A 50 0.32 -13.90 -12.14
C GLU A 50 0.64 -12.82 -11.10
N TYR A 51 -0.20 -12.69 -10.07
CA TYR A 51 0.03 -11.75 -8.97
C TYR A 51 1.41 -11.95 -8.31
N ARG A 52 1.86 -13.21 -8.19
CA ARG A 52 3.13 -13.53 -7.53
C ARG A 52 4.36 -13.21 -8.38
N LEU A 53 4.22 -13.01 -9.68
CA LEU A 53 5.35 -12.62 -10.55
C LEU A 53 5.80 -11.18 -10.28
N ASP A 54 4.84 -10.28 -10.10
CA ASP A 54 5.10 -8.87 -9.77
C ASP A 54 3.94 -8.30 -8.91
N PRO A 55 4.05 -8.39 -7.58
CA PRO A 55 3.01 -7.96 -6.65
C PRO A 55 2.93 -6.44 -6.50
N ALA A 56 4.08 -5.78 -6.68
CA ALA A 56 4.21 -4.33 -6.54
C ALA A 56 3.32 -3.62 -7.56
N LYS A 57 3.17 -4.19 -8.77
CA LYS A 57 2.24 -3.76 -9.83
C LYS A 57 0.78 -3.60 -9.36
N TYR A 58 0.36 -4.31 -8.31
CA TYR A 58 -1.03 -4.35 -7.85
C TYR A 58 -1.23 -3.72 -6.45
N THR A 59 -0.19 -3.13 -5.85
CA THR A 59 -0.22 -2.72 -4.43
C THR A 59 -0.43 -1.22 -4.25
N LEU A 60 0.21 -0.37 -5.05
CA LEU A 60 0.21 1.08 -4.85
C LEU A 60 -0.42 1.79 -6.03
N THR A 61 -1.22 2.79 -5.70
CA THR A 61 -2.03 3.56 -6.66
C THR A 61 -1.72 5.04 -6.55
N TYR A 62 -0.67 5.42 -5.83
CA TYR A 62 -0.27 6.80 -5.58
C TYR A 62 1.21 6.83 -5.15
N PRO A 63 1.90 7.98 -5.30
CA PRO A 63 3.29 8.13 -4.87
C PRO A 63 3.44 7.93 -3.36
N LEU A 64 4.49 7.22 -2.95
CA LEU A 64 4.89 7.15 -1.55
C LEU A 64 5.69 8.40 -1.18
N TYR A 65 5.45 8.91 0.02
CA TYR A 65 6.27 9.95 0.61
C TYR A 65 7.24 9.31 1.60
N GLY A 66 8.47 9.83 1.63
CA GLY A 66 9.46 9.41 2.62
C GLY A 66 8.93 9.60 4.04
N GLY A 67 9.19 8.62 4.89
CA GLY A 67 8.93 8.74 6.33
C GLY A 67 9.78 9.83 6.96
N PRO A 68 9.45 10.26 8.20
CA PRO A 68 10.30 11.16 8.95
C PRO A 68 11.68 10.54 9.21
N GLU A 69 12.69 11.38 9.46
CA GLU A 69 14.00 10.91 9.92
C GLU A 69 13.85 10.16 11.25
N VAL A 70 14.44 8.97 11.35
CA VAL A 70 14.41 8.13 12.55
C VAL A 70 15.81 8.11 13.16
N PHE A 71 15.91 8.31 14.47
CA PHE A 71 17.17 8.31 15.20
C PHE A 71 17.96 7.00 15.05
N HIS A 72 17.30 5.85 15.17
CA HIS A 72 17.94 4.55 15.05
C HIS A 72 17.03 3.49 14.44
N VAL A 73 17.58 2.71 13.53
CA VAL A 73 16.93 1.58 12.85
C VAL A 73 17.85 0.36 12.94
N GLU A 74 17.32 -0.78 13.39
CA GLU A 74 18.04 -2.06 13.36
C GLU A 74 17.10 -3.18 12.92
N ASP A 75 17.63 -4.16 12.17
CA ASP A 75 16.95 -5.41 11.87
C ASP A 75 17.49 -6.52 12.78
N ARG A 76 16.59 -7.31 13.37
CA ARG A 76 16.93 -8.47 14.21
C ARG A 76 16.25 -9.72 13.72
N GLU A 77 17.02 -10.78 13.54
CA GLU A 77 16.51 -12.12 13.28
C GLU A 77 16.06 -12.79 14.58
N ILE A 78 14.78 -13.15 14.66
CA ILE A 78 14.17 -13.77 15.83
C ILE A 78 13.84 -15.23 15.48
N PRO A 79 14.45 -16.22 16.15
CA PRO A 79 14.15 -17.62 15.87
C PRO A 79 12.74 -17.99 16.33
N VAL A 80 12.02 -18.71 15.49
CA VAL A 80 10.70 -19.28 15.78
C VAL A 80 10.76 -20.80 15.81
N SER A 81 10.03 -21.39 16.75
CA SER A 81 10.09 -22.83 17.01
C SER A 81 9.04 -23.64 16.24
N ARG A 82 7.90 -23.04 15.85
CA ARG A 82 6.76 -23.74 15.21
C ARG A 82 5.97 -22.82 14.25
N PRO A 83 6.01 -23.08 12.92
CA PRO A 83 7.02 -23.88 12.24
C PRO A 83 8.44 -23.34 12.53
N GLY A 84 9.46 -24.19 12.43
CA GLY A 84 10.84 -23.76 12.62
C GLY A 84 11.25 -22.75 11.54
N GLY A 85 11.94 -21.67 11.95
CA GLY A 85 12.40 -20.62 11.03
C GLY A 85 12.92 -19.39 11.77
N GLU A 86 13.09 -18.29 11.05
CA GLU A 86 13.48 -16.99 11.58
C GLU A 86 12.49 -15.92 11.07
N ILE A 87 12.24 -14.91 11.90
CA ILE A 87 11.47 -13.73 11.54
C ILE A 87 12.37 -12.52 11.71
N THR A 88 12.57 -11.77 10.63
CA THR A 88 13.20 -10.46 10.69
C THR A 88 12.25 -9.44 11.32
N VAL A 89 12.67 -8.80 12.40
CA VAL A 89 11.97 -7.69 13.06
C VAL A 89 12.77 -6.41 12.89
N ARG A 90 12.19 -5.39 12.25
CA ARG A 90 12.76 -4.05 12.19
C ARG A 90 12.35 -3.25 13.43
N ILE A 91 13.34 -2.72 14.14
CA ILE A 91 13.17 -1.93 15.36
C ILE A 91 13.53 -0.49 15.06
N TYR A 92 12.61 0.43 15.38
CA TYR A 92 12.82 1.86 15.32
C TYR A 92 12.88 2.39 16.76
N SER A 93 13.97 3.08 17.10
CA SER A 93 14.20 3.62 18.45
C SER A 93 14.36 5.13 18.41
N PRO A 94 13.70 5.88 19.31
CA PRO A 94 13.92 7.32 19.44
C PRO A 94 15.24 7.62 20.17
N GLU A 95 15.65 8.89 20.15
CA GLU A 95 16.77 9.37 20.97
C GLU A 95 16.42 9.36 22.47
N GLY A 96 17.42 9.05 23.33
CA GLY A 96 17.32 9.13 24.79
C GLY A 96 17.56 7.81 25.52
N THR A 97 17.54 7.85 26.86
CA THR A 97 17.91 6.70 27.72
C THR A 97 16.74 5.78 28.11
N GLY A 98 15.50 6.15 27.78
CA GLY A 98 14.30 5.37 28.11
C GLY A 98 13.97 5.31 29.61
N PRO A 99 13.03 4.44 30.03
CA PRO A 99 12.30 3.48 29.19
C PRO A 99 11.23 4.15 28.32
N PHE A 100 10.99 3.60 27.13
CA PHE A 100 9.94 4.04 26.22
C PHE A 100 8.81 3.00 26.15
N PRO A 101 7.57 3.41 25.82
CA PRO A 101 6.54 2.46 25.45
C PRO A 101 6.93 1.72 24.16
N VAL A 102 6.59 0.43 24.07
CA VAL A 102 6.83 -0.39 22.88
C VAL A 102 5.53 -0.52 22.09
N HIS A 103 5.59 -0.23 20.79
CA HIS A 103 4.50 -0.44 19.84
C HIS A 103 4.89 -1.54 18.85
N PHE A 104 4.11 -2.61 18.82
CA PHE A 104 4.25 -3.66 17.81
C PHE A 104 3.42 -3.31 16.59
N ASN A 105 4.07 -3.13 15.44
CA ASN A 105 3.41 -2.88 14.18
C ASN A 105 3.45 -4.12 13.29
N PHE A 106 2.26 -4.58 12.89
CA PHE A 106 2.10 -5.58 11.85
C PHE A 106 1.52 -4.86 10.63
N HIS A 107 2.23 -4.90 9.51
CA HIS A 107 1.77 -4.23 8.30
C HIS A 107 0.53 -4.93 7.73
N GLY A 108 -0.33 -4.17 7.05
CA GLY A 108 -1.43 -4.74 6.28
C GLY A 108 -0.96 -5.40 4.98
N GLY A 109 -1.91 -6.00 4.25
CA GLY A 109 -1.66 -6.71 2.99
C GLY A 109 -1.95 -8.20 3.12
N LYS A 110 -2.29 -8.86 2.00
CA LYS A 110 -2.38 -10.32 1.97
C LYS A 110 -0.98 -10.92 2.04
N ASP A 111 -0.79 -11.92 2.92
CA ASP A 111 0.46 -12.57 3.38
C ASP A 111 1.38 -13.20 2.32
N ALA A 112 1.43 -12.66 1.11
CA ALA A 112 2.34 -13.12 0.09
C ALA A 112 3.52 -12.16 -0.11
N LEU A 113 3.29 -10.84 -0.21
CA LEU A 113 4.22 -10.00 -0.96
C LEU A 113 4.16 -8.51 -0.55
N SER A 114 4.49 -8.19 0.70
CA SER A 114 4.97 -6.83 0.98
C SER A 114 6.46 -6.81 0.65
N PRO A 115 6.99 -5.87 -0.14
CA PRO A 115 8.43 -5.71 -0.23
C PRO A 115 8.98 -5.45 1.17
N ALA A 116 10.24 -5.83 1.35
CA ALA A 116 11.08 -5.46 2.47
C ALA A 116 10.83 -3.99 2.90
N PRO A 117 11.07 -3.64 4.18
CA PRO A 117 10.72 -2.36 4.80
C PRO A 117 10.95 -1.17 3.87
N VAL A 118 10.05 -0.18 3.95
CA VAL A 118 9.83 0.96 3.03
C VAL A 118 11.09 1.57 2.42
N ASP A 119 12.22 1.57 3.13
CA ASP A 119 13.54 2.00 2.66
C ASP A 119 14.13 1.15 1.51
N SER A 120 13.48 0.03 1.16
CA SER A 120 13.89 -0.91 0.10
C SER A 120 13.19 -0.64 -1.23
N ILE A 121 12.19 0.26 -1.26
CA ILE A 121 11.51 0.67 -2.48
C ILE A 121 12.34 1.80 -3.10
N PRO A 122 12.91 1.62 -4.30
CA PRO A 122 13.65 2.69 -4.95
C PRO A 122 12.74 3.90 -5.13
N SER A 123 13.25 5.09 -4.83
CA SER A 123 12.61 6.34 -5.26
C SER A 123 12.43 6.31 -6.77
N LEU A 124 11.19 6.52 -7.24
CA LEU A 124 10.87 6.75 -8.65
C LEU A 124 11.49 8.06 -9.15
#